data_AF-A0A515CTF8-F1
#
_entry.id   AF-A0A515CTF8-F1
#
_cell.length_a   1.000
_cell.length_b   1.000
_cell.length_c   1.000
_cell.angle_alpha   90.00
_cell.angle_beta   90.00
_cell.angle_gamma   90.00
#
_symmetry.space_group_name_H-M   'P 1'
#
loop_
_entity.id
_entity.type
_entity.pdbx_description
1 polymer ?
#
loop_
_entity_poly.entity_id
_entity_poly.type
_entity_poly.pdbx_seq_one_letter_code
_entity_poly.pdbx_strand_id
1 'polypeptide(L)'
;MEIKHEQIREALRGWASEATQRTVAVEITRAYFDLQLQEPPLAQIEGADGSVDDAAWHNNKQQVFRWLDSDSVGARRKIQQLQPAILAALPAELRARLIAGNSIEYLAIRALKEHQGAIAAALLHASPADFERECDEAERSLYELRRAYSALH
;
A
#
# COMPACT_ATOMS: atom_id res chain seq x y z
N MET A 1 -1.88 16.76 5.51
CA MET A 1 -1.97 15.45 6.17
C MET A 1 -0.61 14.77 6.01
N GLU A 2 0.05 14.42 7.10
CA GLU A 2 1.38 13.81 7.07
C GLU A 2 1.23 12.29 7.15
N ILE A 3 1.62 11.57 6.09
CA ILE A 3 1.63 10.11 6.06
C ILE A 3 2.97 9.65 6.63
N LYS A 4 2.95 8.85 7.69
CA LYS A 4 4.18 8.37 8.34
C LYS A 4 4.89 7.34 7.47
N HIS A 5 6.21 7.32 7.57
CA HIS A 5 7.06 6.37 6.83
C HIS A 5 6.65 4.92 7.09
N GLU A 6 6.31 4.58 8.32
CA GLU A 6 5.87 3.24 8.72
C GLU A 6 4.58 2.83 8.01
N GLN A 7 3.63 3.76 7.80
CA GLN A 7 2.39 3.50 7.08
C GLN A 7 2.65 3.24 5.59
N ILE A 8 3.58 4.00 4.99
CA ILE A 8 4.01 3.77 3.60
C ILE A 8 4.70 2.41 3.47
N ARG A 9 5.55 2.05 4.44
CA ARG A 9 6.23 0.74 4.52
C ARG A 9 5.21 -0.40 4.55
N GLU A 10 4.24 -0.34 5.44
CA GLU A 10 3.20 -1.37 5.56
C GLU A 10 2.37 -1.47 4.27
N ALA A 11 1.93 -0.36 3.70
CA ALA A 11 1.15 -0.34 2.46
C ALA A 11 1.90 -0.94 1.28
N LEU A 12 3.16 -0.54 1.05
CA LEU A 12 3.97 -1.07 -0.05
C LEU A 12 4.37 -2.53 0.15
N ARG A 13 4.58 -2.97 1.39
CA ARG A 13 4.86 -4.37 1.70
C ARG A 13 3.63 -5.26 1.49
N GLY A 14 2.46 -4.82 1.94
CA GLY A 14 1.19 -5.52 1.68
C GLY A 14 0.88 -5.60 0.18
N TRP A 15 1.09 -4.51 -0.55
CA TRP A 15 0.95 -4.54 -2.01
C TRP A 15 1.93 -5.52 -2.67
N ALA A 16 3.19 -5.51 -2.25
CA ALA A 16 4.21 -6.40 -2.80
C ALA A 16 3.99 -7.88 -2.48
N SER A 17 3.27 -8.22 -1.40
CA SER A 17 2.90 -9.61 -1.10
C SER A 17 1.76 -10.14 -1.95
N GLU A 18 0.82 -9.28 -2.36
CA GLU A 18 -0.29 -9.66 -3.25
C GLU A 18 0.11 -9.66 -4.72
N ALA A 19 0.92 -8.68 -5.13
CA ALA A 19 1.48 -8.59 -6.47
C ALA A 19 2.91 -9.13 -6.47
N THR A 20 3.89 -8.28 -6.80
CA THR A 20 5.32 -8.56 -6.63
C THR A 20 6.07 -7.26 -6.40
N GLN A 21 7.25 -7.30 -5.78
CA GLN A 21 8.14 -6.13 -5.72
C GLN A 21 8.49 -5.57 -7.12
N ARG A 22 8.49 -6.43 -8.15
CA ARG A 22 8.69 -6.03 -9.55
C ARG A 22 7.59 -5.06 -9.97
N THR A 23 6.34 -5.49 -9.84
CA THR A 23 5.16 -4.68 -10.20
C THR A 23 5.15 -3.37 -9.44
N VAL A 24 5.34 -3.40 -8.12
CA VAL A 24 5.37 -2.19 -7.29
C VAL A 24 6.41 -1.18 -7.77
N ALA A 25 7.64 -1.63 -8.05
CA ALA A 25 8.70 -0.75 -8.52
C ALA A 25 8.41 -0.15 -9.91
N VAL A 26 7.83 -0.94 -10.82
CA VAL A 26 7.45 -0.46 -12.17
C VAL A 26 6.39 0.62 -12.07
N GLU A 27 5.30 0.37 -11.33
CA GLU A 27 4.19 1.33 -11.22
C GLU A 27 4.62 2.62 -10.51
N ILE A 28 5.42 2.53 -9.44
CA ILE A 28 6.00 3.74 -8.80
C ILE A 28 6.89 4.51 -9.76
N THR A 29 7.72 3.81 -10.56
CA THR A 29 8.60 4.48 -11.52
C THR A 29 7.81 5.17 -12.62
N ARG A 30 6.77 4.52 -13.17
CA ARG A 30 5.88 5.15 -14.17
C ARG A 30 5.25 6.42 -13.60
N ALA A 31 4.62 6.32 -12.43
CA ALA A 31 4.01 7.46 -11.76
C ALA A 31 5.01 8.59 -11.43
N TYR A 32 6.26 8.23 -11.09
CA TYR A 32 7.34 9.20 -10.85
C TYR A 32 7.63 10.05 -12.09
N PHE A 33 7.74 9.43 -13.26
CA PHE A 33 7.99 10.14 -14.52
C PHE A 33 6.76 10.89 -15.04
N ASP A 34 5.56 10.32 -14.88
CA ASP A 34 4.30 10.99 -15.24
C ASP A 34 4.10 12.28 -14.43
N LEU A 35 4.48 12.27 -13.15
CA LEU A 35 4.44 13.43 -12.27
C LEU A 35 5.67 14.34 -12.41
N GLN A 36 6.60 14.03 -13.32
CA GLN A 36 7.82 14.79 -13.60
C GLN A 36 8.69 15.04 -12.36
N LEU A 37 8.69 14.09 -11.42
CA LEU A 37 9.51 14.18 -10.23
C LEU A 37 11.00 14.07 -10.60
N GLN A 38 11.84 14.71 -9.79
CA GLN A 38 13.30 14.74 -10.00
C GLN A 38 14.06 14.09 -8.85
N GLU A 39 13.41 13.94 -7.69
CA GLU A 39 14.04 13.47 -6.46
C GLU A 39 13.15 12.45 -5.75
N PRO A 40 13.73 11.38 -5.17
CA PRO A 40 15.07 10.88 -5.44
C PRO A 40 15.22 10.44 -6.91
N PRO A 41 16.44 10.42 -7.47
CA PRO A 41 16.64 10.02 -8.85
C PRO A 41 16.26 8.56 -9.06
N LEU A 42 15.33 8.31 -9.98
CA LEU A 42 14.99 7.00 -10.51
C LEU A 42 15.35 6.94 -12.00
N ALA A 43 15.75 5.76 -12.48
CA ALA A 43 16.02 5.55 -13.90
C ALA A 43 14.71 5.20 -14.63
N GLN A 44 14.57 5.65 -15.88
CA GLN A 44 13.43 5.27 -16.70
C GLN A 44 13.52 3.78 -17.03
N ILE A 45 12.46 3.03 -16.74
CA ILE A 45 12.40 1.59 -16.99
C ILE A 45 11.87 1.30 -18.39
N GLU A 46 10.91 2.09 -18.86
CA GLU A 46 10.22 1.84 -20.13
C GLU A 46 10.60 2.92 -21.15
N GLY A 47 11.17 2.48 -22.27
CA GLY A 47 11.46 3.34 -23.42
C GLY A 47 10.21 3.71 -24.20
N ALA A 48 10.28 4.79 -24.97
CA ALA A 48 9.17 5.24 -25.82
C ALA A 48 8.80 4.24 -26.94
N ASP A 49 9.70 3.30 -27.24
CA ASP A 49 9.52 2.21 -28.20
C ASP A 49 8.95 0.93 -27.55
N GLY A 50 8.62 0.97 -26.26
CA GLY A 50 8.15 -0.19 -25.50
C GLY A 50 9.26 -1.12 -25.01
N SER A 51 10.54 -0.76 -25.19
CA SER A 51 11.66 -1.48 -24.60
C SER A 51 11.66 -1.36 -23.07
N VAL A 52 12.18 -2.39 -22.39
CA VAL A 52 12.32 -2.41 -20.93
C VAL A 52 13.81 -2.50 -20.58
N ASP A 53 14.31 -1.54 -19.81
CA ASP A 53 15.65 -1.58 -19.23
C ASP A 53 15.62 -2.39 -17.91
N ASP A 54 16.01 -3.66 -18.01
CA ASP A 54 16.05 -4.57 -16.85
C ASP A 54 17.05 -4.12 -15.77
N ALA A 55 18.13 -3.40 -16.13
CA ALA A 55 19.09 -2.90 -15.16
C ALA A 55 18.51 -1.70 -14.38
N ALA A 56 17.87 -0.75 -15.09
CA ALA A 56 17.13 0.35 -14.48
C ALA A 56 16.04 -0.18 -13.54
N TRP A 57 15.29 -1.18 -13.98
CA TRP A 57 14.27 -1.83 -13.17
C TRP A 57 14.85 -2.42 -11.87
N HIS A 58 15.90 -3.23 -11.98
CA HIS A 58 16.52 -3.89 -10.83
C HIS A 58 17.03 -2.86 -9.81
N ASN A 59 17.70 -1.81 -10.31
CA ASN A 59 18.24 -0.73 -9.50
C ASN A 59 17.14 0.06 -8.78
N ASN A 60 16.08 0.46 -9.49
CA ASN A 60 14.96 1.19 -8.89
C ASN A 60 14.28 0.36 -7.80
N LYS A 61 13.97 -0.91 -8.09
CA LYS A 61 13.38 -1.84 -7.10
C LYS A 61 14.25 -1.93 -5.85
N GLN A 62 15.54 -2.19 -6.01
CA GLN A 62 16.46 -2.31 -4.87
C GLN A 62 16.54 -1.01 -4.08
N GLN A 63 16.63 0.14 -4.76
CA GLN A 63 16.71 1.44 -4.10
C GLN A 63 15.45 1.76 -3.29
N VAL A 64 14.27 1.64 -3.91
CA VAL A 64 12.98 1.94 -3.27
C VAL A 64 12.78 1.09 -2.03
N PHE A 65 12.93 -0.24 -2.14
CA PHE A 65 12.73 -1.13 -0.99
C PHE A 65 13.82 -0.96 0.08
N ARG A 66 15.07 -0.66 -0.30
CA ARG A 66 16.12 -0.35 0.67
C ARG A 66 15.83 0.93 1.46
N TRP A 67 15.30 1.97 0.82
CA TRP A 67 14.90 3.19 1.52
C TRP A 67 13.66 2.95 2.38
N LEU A 68 12.73 2.12 1.90
CA LEU A 68 11.52 1.74 2.64
C LEU A 68 11.86 1.04 3.96
N ASP A 69 12.82 0.12 3.94
CA ASP A 69 13.21 -0.68 5.12
C ASP A 69 14.14 0.06 6.08
N SER A 70 14.83 1.10 5.62
CA SER A 70 15.77 1.87 6.45
C SER A 70 15.04 2.89 7.33
N ASP A 71 15.45 2.99 8.60
CA ASP A 71 14.99 4.04 9.52
C ASP A 71 15.87 5.29 9.51
N SER A 72 16.88 5.35 8.65
CA SER A 72 17.74 6.53 8.54
C SER A 72 16.96 7.76 8.05
N VAL A 73 17.32 8.94 8.57
CA VAL A 73 16.70 10.23 8.16
C VAL A 73 16.76 10.43 6.65
N GLY A 74 17.89 10.06 6.02
CA GLY A 74 18.06 10.15 4.57
C GLY A 74 17.11 9.24 3.79
N ALA A 75 16.89 8.00 4.26
CA ALA A 75 15.96 7.08 3.62
C ALA A 75 14.51 7.52 3.77
N ARG A 76 14.12 7.96 4.98
CA ARG A 76 12.79 8.52 5.25
C ARG A 76 12.50 9.73 4.36
N ARG A 77 13.48 10.63 4.19
CA ARG A 77 13.36 11.78 3.28
C ARG A 77 13.12 11.37 1.83
N LYS A 78 13.83 10.35 1.34
CA LYS A 78 13.65 9.85 -0.03
C LYS A 78 12.28 9.22 -0.24
N ILE A 79 11.77 8.45 0.72
CA ILE A 79 10.41 7.91 0.66
C ILE A 79 9.36 9.02 0.69
N GLN A 80 9.57 10.05 1.52
CA GLN A 80 8.69 11.23 1.54
C GLN A 80 8.68 11.98 0.19
N GLN A 81 9.84 12.15 -0.44
CA GLN A 81 9.94 12.72 -1.78
C GLN A 81 9.21 11.87 -2.84
N LEU A 82 9.26 10.53 -2.71
CA LEU A 82 8.50 9.61 -3.57
C LEU A 82 7.01 9.51 -3.24
N GLN A 83 6.54 10.09 -2.13
CA GLN A 83 5.16 9.94 -1.67
C GLN A 83 4.11 10.26 -2.75
N PRO A 84 4.23 11.33 -3.57
CA PRO A 84 3.27 11.61 -4.62
C PRO A 84 3.17 10.49 -5.66
N ALA A 85 4.31 9.95 -6.11
CA ALA A 85 4.35 8.83 -7.05
C ALA A 85 3.83 7.53 -6.43
N ILE A 86 4.15 7.27 -5.16
CA ILE A 86 3.62 6.12 -4.42
C ILE A 86 2.09 6.20 -4.33
N LEU A 87 1.54 7.35 -3.97
CA LEU A 87 0.10 7.54 -3.89
C LEU A 87 -0.57 7.38 -5.25
N ALA A 88 0.02 7.92 -6.32
CA ALA A 88 -0.52 7.76 -7.68
C ALA A 88 -0.50 6.30 -8.16
N ALA A 89 0.56 5.55 -7.83
CA ALA A 89 0.74 4.16 -8.24
C ALA A 89 -0.09 3.15 -7.43
N LEU A 90 -0.45 3.47 -6.18
CA LEU A 90 -1.16 2.53 -5.31
C LEU A 90 -2.55 2.16 -5.87
N PRO A 91 -2.96 0.88 -5.78
CA PRO A 91 -4.34 0.46 -5.99
C PRO A 91 -5.30 1.30 -5.14
N ALA A 92 -6.49 1.58 -5.68
CA ALA A 92 -7.43 2.53 -5.08
C ALA A 92 -7.76 2.22 -3.60
N GLU A 93 -7.93 0.94 -3.27
CA GLU A 93 -8.21 0.51 -1.90
C GLU A 93 -7.02 0.72 -0.95
N LEU A 94 -5.80 0.38 -1.38
CA LEU A 94 -4.58 0.59 -0.58
C LEU A 94 -4.26 2.07 -0.43
N ARG A 95 -4.51 2.88 -1.47
CA ARG A 95 -4.38 4.34 -1.41
C ARG A 95 -5.38 4.93 -0.42
N ALA A 96 -6.64 4.50 -0.46
CA ALA A 96 -7.65 4.93 0.50
C ALA A 96 -7.24 4.53 1.93
N ARG A 97 -6.71 3.31 2.13
CA ARG A 97 -6.15 2.88 3.41
C ARG A 97 -4.98 3.73 3.88
N LEU A 98 -4.07 4.09 2.98
CA LEU A 98 -2.89 4.88 3.35
C LEU A 98 -3.26 6.33 3.70
N ILE A 99 -4.21 6.91 2.96
CA ILE A 99 -4.68 8.29 3.16
C ILE A 99 -5.59 8.39 4.39
N ALA A 100 -6.54 7.47 4.49
CA ALA A 100 -7.64 7.55 5.44
C ALA A 100 -7.51 6.55 6.60
N GLY A 101 -6.41 5.77 6.68
CA GLY A 101 -6.31 4.54 7.47
C GLY A 101 -6.61 4.62 8.96
N ASN A 102 -6.59 5.81 9.56
CA ASN A 102 -7.00 6.03 10.95
C ASN A 102 -8.22 6.94 11.10
N SER A 103 -8.82 7.40 10.00
CA SER A 103 -10.11 8.10 10.04
C SER A 103 -11.19 7.11 10.48
N ILE A 104 -12.10 7.59 11.32
CA ILE A 104 -13.21 6.77 11.81
C ILE A 104 -14.09 6.34 10.63
N GLU A 105 -14.28 7.21 9.65
CA GLU A 105 -15.07 6.97 8.44
C GLU A 105 -14.52 5.79 7.64
N TYR A 106 -13.21 5.76 7.38
CA TYR A 106 -12.59 4.66 6.66
C TYR A 106 -12.66 3.35 7.45
N LEU A 107 -12.33 3.39 8.73
CA LEU A 107 -12.35 2.19 9.58
C LEU A 107 -13.77 1.63 9.73
N ALA A 108 -14.79 2.49 9.80
CA ALA A 108 -16.18 2.09 9.84
C ALA A 108 -16.63 1.42 8.53
N ILE A 109 -16.31 2.01 7.37
CA ILE A 109 -16.64 1.42 6.06
C ILE A 109 -15.92 0.07 5.89
N ARG A 110 -14.65 -0.02 6.29
CA ARG A 110 -13.91 -1.28 6.22
C ARG A 110 -14.52 -2.35 7.12
N ALA A 111 -14.81 -2.02 8.39
CA ALA A 111 -15.44 -2.97 9.30
C ALA A 111 -16.76 -3.52 8.73
N LEU A 112 -17.57 -2.66 8.10
CA LEU A 112 -18.78 -3.07 7.40
C LEU A 112 -18.49 -4.03 6.23
N LYS A 113 -17.50 -3.72 5.39
CA LYS A 113 -17.10 -4.55 4.24
C LYS A 113 -16.65 -5.95 4.70
N GLU A 114 -15.75 -6.05 5.68
CA GLU A 114 -15.25 -7.36 6.13
C GLU A 114 -16.37 -8.19 6.79
N HIS A 115 -17.28 -7.55 7.56
CA HIS A 115 -18.44 -8.25 8.12
C HIS A 115 -19.38 -8.77 7.04
N GLN A 116 -19.57 -8.02 5.94
CA GLN A 116 -20.32 -8.52 4.79
C GLN A 116 -19.64 -9.74 4.15
N GLY A 117 -18.30 -9.77 4.10
CA GLY A 117 -17.51 -10.92 3.64
C GLY A 117 -17.78 -12.18 4.45
N ALA A 118 -17.69 -12.09 5.79
CA ALA A 118 -17.98 -13.21 6.68
C ALA A 118 -19.44 -13.73 6.55
N ILE A 119 -20.42 -12.81 6.46
CA ILE A 119 -21.84 -13.19 6.26
C ILE A 119 -22.02 -13.86 4.89
N ALA A 120 -21.40 -13.34 3.83
CA ALA A 120 -21.48 -13.92 2.50
C ALA A 120 -20.86 -15.32 2.46
N ALA A 121 -19.71 -15.53 3.09
CA ALA A 121 -19.06 -16.84 3.19
C ALA A 121 -19.97 -17.87 3.86
N ALA A 122 -20.68 -17.49 4.93
CA ALA A 122 -21.65 -18.36 5.60
C ALA A 122 -22.86 -18.69 4.70
N LEU A 123 -23.45 -17.68 4.06
CA LEU A 123 -24.64 -17.85 3.20
C LEU A 123 -24.35 -18.65 1.93
N LEU A 124 -23.14 -18.56 1.40
CA LEU A 124 -22.70 -19.30 0.23
C LEU A 124 -22.11 -20.68 0.56
N HIS A 125 -22.13 -21.07 1.84
CA HIS A 125 -21.56 -22.33 2.32
C HIS A 125 -20.11 -22.53 1.86
N ALA A 126 -19.29 -21.49 2.01
CA ALA A 126 -17.86 -21.55 1.72
C ALA A 126 -17.15 -22.64 2.54
N SER A 127 -15.92 -22.98 2.16
CA SER A 127 -15.12 -23.94 2.93
C SER A 127 -14.90 -23.44 4.37
N PRO A 128 -14.74 -24.32 5.37
CA PRO A 128 -14.48 -23.89 6.74
C PRO A 128 -13.27 -22.96 6.86
N ALA A 129 -12.20 -23.23 6.11
CA ALA A 129 -11.00 -22.41 6.10
C ALA A 129 -11.24 -21.00 5.54
N ASP A 130 -12.04 -20.87 4.48
CA ASP A 130 -12.39 -19.56 3.94
C ASP A 130 -13.30 -18.79 4.91
N PHE A 131 -14.26 -19.46 5.54
CA PHE A 131 -15.15 -18.84 6.52
C PHE A 131 -14.39 -18.35 7.75
N GLU A 132 -13.45 -19.16 8.28
CA GLU A 132 -12.59 -18.76 9.40
C GLU A 132 -11.74 -17.54 9.04
N ARG A 133 -11.12 -17.52 7.85
CA ARG A 133 -10.34 -16.36 7.39
C ARG A 133 -11.19 -15.09 7.32
N GLU A 134 -12.39 -15.15 6.75
CA GLU A 134 -13.28 -14.00 6.65
C GLU A 134 -13.75 -13.52 8.04
N CYS A 135 -13.99 -14.45 8.98
CA CYS A 135 -14.28 -14.08 10.38
C CYS A 135 -13.11 -13.35 11.03
N ASP A 136 -11.88 -13.84 10.88
CA ASP A 136 -10.68 -13.21 11.43
C ASP A 136 -10.48 -11.79 10.87
N GLU A 137 -10.74 -11.58 9.58
CA GLU A 137 -10.67 -10.27 8.92
C GLU A 137 -11.76 -9.31 9.46
N ALA A 138 -12.98 -9.81 9.68
CA ALA A 138 -14.08 -9.06 10.28
C ALA A 138 -13.79 -8.65 11.72
N GLU A 139 -13.31 -9.56 12.56
CA GLU A 139 -12.95 -9.26 13.95
C GLU A 139 -11.82 -8.23 14.03
N ARG A 140 -10.78 -8.40 13.21
CA ARG A 140 -9.63 -7.48 13.17
C ARG A 140 -10.06 -6.07 12.77
N SER A 141 -10.87 -5.93 11.73
CA SER A 141 -11.31 -4.61 11.26
C SER A 141 -12.16 -3.87 12.29
N LEU A 142 -13.05 -4.57 13.01
CA LEU A 142 -13.84 -4.00 14.09
C LEU A 142 -12.98 -3.64 15.31
N TYR A 143 -11.98 -4.45 15.64
CA TYR A 143 -11.00 -4.14 16.67
C TYR A 143 -10.24 -2.84 16.37
N GLU A 144 -9.77 -2.67 15.12
CA GLU A 144 -9.06 -1.47 14.67
C GLU A 144 -9.96 -0.23 14.75
N LEU A 145 -11.22 -0.32 14.33
CA LEU A 145 -12.21 0.76 14.49
C LEU A 145 -12.42 1.11 15.97
N ARG A 146 -12.67 0.10 16.82
CA ARG A 146 -12.88 0.31 18.26
C ARG A 146 -11.69 1.02 18.89
N ARG A 147 -10.47 0.55 18.59
CA ARG A 147 -9.24 1.14 19.11
C ARG A 147 -9.08 2.60 18.68
N ALA A 148 -9.34 2.90 17.40
CA ALA A 148 -9.26 4.26 16.90
C ALA A 148 -10.31 5.19 17.53
N TYR A 149 -11.56 4.72 17.66
CA TYR A 149 -12.63 5.46 18.30
C TYR A 149 -12.36 5.73 19.79
N SER A 150 -11.89 4.72 20.52
CA SER A 150 -11.50 4.88 21.93
C SER A 150 -10.36 5.88 22.13
N ALA A 151 -9.48 6.09 21.14
CA ALA A 151 -8.40 7.07 21.24
C ALA A 151 -8.87 8.53 21.06
N LEU A 152 -10.13 8.75 20.66
CA LEU A 152 -10.74 10.09 20.54
C LEU A 152 -11.35 10.59 21.85
N HIS A 153 -11.44 9.74 22.88
CA HIS A 153 -12.11 10.00 24.16
C HIS A 153 -11.18 9.67 25.33
#